data_AF-A0A091AJ26-F1
#
_entry.id   AF-A0A091AJ26-F1
#
_cell.length_a   1.000
_cell.length_b   1.000
_cell.length_c   1.000
_cell.angle_alpha   90.00
_cell.angle_beta   90.00
_cell.angle_gamma   90.00
#
_symmetry.space_group_name_H-M   'P 1'
#
loop_
_entity.id
_entity.type
_entity.pdbx_description
1 polymer ?
#
loop_
_entity_poly.entity_id
_entity_poly.type
_entity_poly.pdbx_seq_one_letter_code
_entity_poly.pdbx_strand_id
1 'polypeptide(L)' 'MTKTITLAQGNGGGENNDLIKKVFYKAFKNEILERSEDAAVIGKWAMTTDSFTVSPLFFAGADIGKLAVCGTCNDLAM' A
#
# COMPACT_ATOMS: atom_id res chain seq x y z
N MET A 1 26.87 -5.60 -9.05
CA MET A 1 26.38 -4.85 -7.89
C MET A 1 25.15 -5.53 -7.35
N THR A 2 25.09 -5.82 -6.06
CA THR A 2 23.89 -6.38 -5.41
C THR A 2 22.85 -5.27 -5.28
N LYS A 3 21.64 -5.49 -5.78
CA LYS A 3 20.52 -4.55 -5.56
C LYS A 3 19.96 -4.81 -4.15
N THR A 4 19.86 -3.76 -3.34
CA THR A 4 19.32 -3.80 -1.98
C THR A 4 18.09 -2.90 -1.87
N ILE A 5 17.20 -3.20 -0.94
CA ILE A 5 16.04 -2.35 -0.66
C ILE A 5 16.49 -1.07 0.04
N THR A 6 15.89 0.07 -0.31
CA THR A 6 16.16 1.38 0.29
C THR A 6 14.89 1.99 0.88
N LEU A 7 15.04 2.97 1.79
CA LEU A 7 13.90 3.70 2.38
C LEU A 7 13.07 4.43 1.32
N ALA A 8 13.68 4.92 0.24
CA ALA A 8 12.97 5.58 -0.85
C ALA A 8 11.93 4.66 -1.51
N GLN A 9 12.11 3.34 -1.46
CA GLN A 9 11.14 2.40 -2.05
C GLN A 9 9.89 2.19 -1.17
N GLY A 10 9.84 2.77 0.03
CA GLY A 10 8.68 2.76 0.93
C GLY A 10 8.01 4.14 1.11
N ASN A 11 8.31 5.11 0.24
CA ASN A 11 7.80 6.49 0.35
C ASN A 11 6.45 6.72 -0.37
N GLY A 12 5.87 5.72 -1.05
CA GLY A 12 4.65 5.87 -1.87
C GLY A 12 4.85 6.59 -3.22
N GLY A 13 6.07 6.98 -3.55
CA GLY A 13 6.43 7.75 -4.75
C GLY A 13 7.00 6.91 -5.90
N GLY A 14 7.84 7.56 -6.73
CA GLY A 14 8.36 6.97 -7.97
C GLY A 14 9.17 5.69 -7.76
N GLU A 15 10.06 5.67 -6.76
CA GLU A 15 10.90 4.52 -6.44
C GLU A 15 10.08 3.32 -5.92
N ASN A 16 9.01 3.60 -5.17
CA ASN A 16 8.06 2.58 -4.73
C ASN A 16 7.31 1.98 -5.92
N ASN A 17 6.80 2.82 -6.83
CA ASN A 17 6.10 2.38 -8.03
C ASN A 17 7.02 1.53 -8.93
N ASP A 18 8.28 1.95 -9.06
CA ASP A 18 9.31 1.20 -9.79
C ASP A 18 9.56 -0.20 -9.20
N LEU A 19 9.62 -0.31 -7.86
CA LEU A 19 9.73 -1.60 -7.18
C LEU A 19 8.51 -2.48 -7.48
N ILE A 20 7.30 -1.91 -7.37
CA ILE A 20 6.03 -2.60 -7.66
C ILE A 20 6.01 -3.15 -9.08
N LYS A 21 6.32 -2.31 -10.08
CA LYS A 21 6.30 -2.72 -11.49
C LYS A 21 7.36 -3.76 -11.81
N LYS A 22 8.61 -3.55 -11.38
CA LYS A 22 9.75 -4.37 -11.80
C LYS A 22 9.84 -5.71 -11.07
N VAL A 23 9.27 -5.80 -9.86
CA VAL A 23 9.33 -7.00 -9.03
C VAL A 23 7.96 -7.67 -8.92
N PHE A 24 6.96 -6.99 -8.35
CA PHE A 24 5.68 -7.60 -8.02
C PHE A 24 4.79 -7.83 -9.24
N TYR A 25 4.61 -6.83 -10.11
CA TYR A 25 3.84 -7.01 -11.34
C TYR A 25 4.50 -8.04 -12.25
N LYS A 26 5.84 -8.03 -12.36
CA LYS A 26 6.56 -9.04 -13.16
C LYS A 26 6.26 -10.48 -12.69
N ALA A 27 6.11 -10.69 -11.38
CA ALA A 27 5.92 -12.02 -10.80
C ALA A 27 4.44 -12.44 -10.70
N PHE A 28 3.53 -11.51 -10.41
CA PHE A 28 2.16 -11.79 -9.97
C PHE A 28 1.08 -11.20 -10.87
N LYS A 29 1.45 -10.73 -12.07
CA LYS A 29 0.54 -10.11 -13.04
C LYS A 29 -0.77 -10.89 -13.21
N ASN A 30 -1.90 -10.22 -13.05
CA ASN A 30 -3.23 -10.73 -13.33
C ASN A 30 -4.21 -9.56 -13.52
N GLU A 31 -5.41 -9.84 -14.02
CA GLU A 31 -6.43 -8.82 -14.35
C GLU A 31 -6.89 -7.97 -13.15
N ILE A 32 -6.83 -8.50 -11.92
CA ILE A 32 -7.18 -7.75 -10.71
C ILE A 32 -6.04 -6.77 -10.39
N LEU A 33 -4.82 -7.26 -10.34
CA LEU A 33 -3.64 -6.45 -10.00
C LEU A 33 -3.37 -5.37 -11.05
N GLU A 34 -3.63 -5.63 -12.33
CA GLU A 34 -3.42 -4.67 -13.43
C GLU A 34 -4.30 -3.41 -13.32
N ARG A 35 -5.41 -3.47 -12.58
CA ARG A 35 -6.26 -2.29 -12.36
C ARG A 35 -5.58 -1.25 -11.48
N SER A 36 -4.65 -1.67 -10.62
CA SER A 36 -3.87 -0.78 -9.75
C SER A 36 -4.75 0.11 -8.85
N GLU A 37 -5.87 -0.42 -8.38
CA GLU A 37 -6.82 0.24 -7.46
C GLU A 37 -6.44 0.00 -5.99
N ASP A 38 -7.03 0.76 -5.07
CA ASP A 38 -6.74 0.65 -3.63
C ASP A 38 -7.30 -0.61 -2.96
N ALA A 39 -8.11 -1.40 -3.68
CA ALA A 39 -8.59 -2.70 -3.22
C ALA A 39 -8.72 -3.72 -4.36
N ALA A 40 -8.50 -4.99 -4.03
CA ALA A 40 -8.84 -6.10 -4.90
C ALA A 40 -10.35 -6.39 -4.82
N VAL A 41 -11.03 -6.39 -5.97
CA VAL A 41 -12.46 -6.74 -6.06
C VAL A 41 -12.61 -8.18 -6.54
N ILE A 42 -13.22 -9.02 -5.70
CA ILE A 42 -13.44 -10.45 -5.96
C ILE A 42 -14.94 -10.74 -5.81
N GLY A 43 -15.66 -10.74 -6.93
CA GLY A 43 -17.12 -10.82 -6.95
C GLY A 43 -17.75 -9.60 -6.26
N LYS A 44 -18.42 -9.82 -5.13
CA LYS A 44 -19.04 -8.75 -4.32
C LYS A 44 -18.17 -8.26 -3.16
N TRP A 45 -16.96 -8.81 -3.02
CA TRP A 45 -16.06 -8.51 -1.92
C TRP A 45 -14.98 -7.55 -2.39
N ALA A 46 -14.67 -6.54 -1.58
CA ALA A 46 -13.48 -5.72 -1.71
C ALA A 46 -12.52 -6.08 -0.57
N MET A 47 -11.24 -6.20 -0.88
CA MET A 47 -10.20 -6.49 0.10
C MET A 47 -9.00 -5.56 -0.14
N THR A 48 -8.58 -4.88 0.91
CA THR A 48 -7.34 -4.10 0.96
C THR A 48 -6.57 -4.46 2.23
N THR A 49 -5.31 -4.07 2.29
CA THR A 49 -4.47 -4.21 3.47
C THR A 49 -3.47 -3.08 3.51
N ASP A 50 -3.19 -2.60 4.71
CA ASP A 50 -2.15 -1.61 4.91
C ASP A 50 -1.44 -1.82 6.26
N SER A 51 -0.18 -1.41 6.32
CA SER A 51 0.62 -1.44 7.54
C SER A 51 1.05 -0.03 7.90
N PHE A 52 0.93 0.32 9.18
CA PHE A 52 1.13 1.68 9.65
C PHE A 52 2.37 1.74 10.53
N THR A 53 3.37 2.52 10.11
CA THR A 53 4.67 2.65 10.80
C THR A 53 4.97 4.08 11.24
N VAL A 54 3.92 4.87 11.48
CA VAL A 54 4.05 6.27 11.89
C VAL A 54 4.78 6.40 13.24
N SER A 55 5.65 7.41 13.34
CA SER A 55 6.36 7.76 14.57
C SER A 55 6.36 9.28 14.74
N PRO A 56 5.96 9.83 15.90
CA PRO A 56 5.55 9.12 17.12
C PRO A 56 4.17 8.43 16.98
N LEU A 57 3.86 7.49 17.88
CA LEU A 57 2.58 6.75 17.86
C LEU A 57 1.35 7.64 18.14
N PHE A 58 1.55 8.75 18.86
CA PHE A 58 0.52 9.76 19.17
C PHE A 58 1.01 11.12 18.69
N PHE A 59 0.18 11.85 17.97
CA PHE A 59 0.54 13.14 17.37
C PHE A 59 -0.66 14.08 17.32
N ALA A 60 -0.44 15.35 16.94
CA ALA A 60 -1.50 16.34 16.94
C ALA A 60 -2.63 15.94 15.97
N GLY A 61 -3.81 15.62 16.52
CA GLY A 61 -5.03 15.30 15.76
C GLY A 61 -5.31 13.81 15.51
N ALA A 62 -4.38 12.91 15.83
CA ALA A 62 -4.57 11.46 15.66
C ALA A 62 -3.52 10.61 16.41
N ASP A 63 -3.64 9.29 16.26
CA ASP A 63 -2.69 8.29 16.71
C ASP A 63 -2.60 7.17 15.66
N ILE A 64 -1.66 6.25 15.84
CA ILE A 64 -1.45 5.10 14.95
C ILE A 64 -2.72 4.24 14.80
N GLY A 65 -3.54 4.12 15.85
CA GLY A 65 -4.78 3.33 15.82
C GLY A 65 -5.84 4.01 14.95
N LYS A 66 -6.05 5.32 15.14
CA LYS A 66 -6.94 6.11 14.28
C LYS A 66 -6.47 6.07 12.82
N LEU A 67 -5.17 6.21 12.57
CA LEU A 67 -4.61 6.10 11.23
C LEU A 67 -4.87 4.73 10.62
N ALA A 68 -4.70 3.66 11.40
CA ALA A 68 -4.88 2.29 10.93
C ALA A 68 -6.32 1.99 10.50
N VAL A 69 -7.29 2.44 11.31
CA VAL A 69 -8.71 2.29 11.00
C VAL A 69 -9.11 3.18 9.83
N CYS A 70 -8.82 4.48 9.88
CA CYS A 70 -9.24 5.42 8.85
C CYS A 70 -8.60 5.12 7.50
N GLY A 71 -7.30 4.79 7.44
CA GLY A 71 -6.60 4.46 6.20
C GLY A 71 -7.23 3.27 5.49
N THR A 72 -7.30 2.13 6.17
CA THR A 72 -7.88 0.90 5.60
C THR A 72 -9.36 1.06 5.23
N CYS A 73 -10.15 1.80 6.02
CA CYS A 73 -11.54 2.08 5.68
C CYS A 73 -11.67 2.99 4.44
N ASN A 74 -10.79 3.98 4.29
CA ASN A 74 -10.82 4.89 3.15
C ASN A 74 -10.52 4.16 1.83
N ASP A 75 -9.54 3.25 1.82
CA ASP A 75 -9.23 2.41 0.66
C ASP A 75 -10.45 1.58 0.18
N LEU A 76 -11.30 1.14 1.11
CA LEU A 76 -12.53 0.40 0.80
C LEU A 76 -13.72 1.29 0.44
N ALA A 77 -13.71 2.56 0.84
CA ALA A 77 -14.85 3.46 0.71
C ALA A 77 -14.93 4.19 -0.65
N MET A 78 -13.88 4.08 -1.47
CA MET A 78 -13.81 4.70 -2.79
C MET A 78 -14.88 4.19 -3.77
#